data_AF-A0A0B0CVF7-F1
#
_entry.id   AF-A0A0B0CVF7-F1
#
_cell.length_a   1.000
_cell.length_b   1.000
_cell.length_c   1.000
_cell.angle_alpha   90.00
_cell.angle_beta   90.00
_cell.angle_gamma   90.00
#
_symmetry.space_group_name_H-M   'P 1'
#
loop_
_entity.id
_entity.type
_entity.pdbx_description
1 polymer ?
#
loop_
_entity_poly.entity_id
_entity_poly.type
_entity_poly.pdbx_seq_one_letter_code
_entity_poly.pdbx_strand_id
1 'polypeptide(L)'
;MKTKTVSKLYNVCPLCHGSGKYEEYDDHKANMIGEHYQRANHANETAVWKMVVEETSYLKECTKCRGNGHVLNDEGKRMYQMLKQYA
;
A
#
# COMPACT_ATOMS: atom_id res chain seq x y z
N MET A 1 18.55 6.66 -17.84
CA MET A 1 17.76 5.78 -16.96
C MET A 1 18.39 4.40 -16.99
N LYS A 2 18.85 3.88 -15.84
CA LYS A 2 19.30 2.48 -15.74
C LYS A 2 18.06 1.60 -15.88
N THR A 3 17.96 0.85 -16.97
CA THR A 3 16.93 -0.17 -17.17
C THR A 3 17.06 -1.18 -16.04
N LYS A 4 16.15 -1.12 -15.06
CA LYS A 4 16.02 -2.17 -14.05
C LYS A 4 15.64 -3.42 -14.82
N THR A 5 16.62 -4.31 -15.00
CA THR A 5 16.39 -5.65 -15.55
C THR A 5 15.32 -6.28 -14.69
N VAL A 6 14.09 -6.39 -15.21
CA VAL A 6 13.01 -7.08 -14.51
C VAL A 6 13.51 -8.51 -14.39
N SER A 7 13.92 -8.89 -13.18
CA SER A 7 14.46 -10.22 -12.93
C SER A 7 13.46 -11.25 -13.45
N LYS A 8 13.91 -12.18 -14.30
CA LYS A 8 13.05 -13.22 -14.91
C LYS A 8 12.32 -14.09 -13.89
N LEU A 9 12.68 -14.00 -12.60
CA LEU A 9 12.12 -14.78 -11.50
C LEU A 9 11.00 -14.06 -10.73
N TYR A 10 10.69 -12.80 -11.08
CA TYR A 10 9.74 -11.98 -10.35
C TYR A 10 8.67 -11.41 -11.27
N ASN A 11 7.43 -11.41 -10.77
CA ASN A 11 6.31 -10.69 -11.36
C ASN A 11 6.00 -9.46 -10.52
N VAL A 12 5.48 -8.42 -11.17
CA VAL A 12 4.87 -7.28 -10.46
C VAL A 12 3.75 -7.82 -9.58
N CYS A 13 3.71 -7.38 -8.32
CA CYS A 13 2.67 -7.81 -7.40
C CYS A 13 1.30 -7.33 -7.91
N PRO A 14 0.34 -8.24 -8.17
CA PRO A 14 -0.95 -7.85 -8.74
C PRO A 14 -1.86 -7.11 -7.75
N LEU A 15 -1.53 -7.12 -6.46
CA LEU A 15 -2.32 -6.44 -5.42
C LEU A 15 -1.95 -4.95 -5.28
N CYS A 16 -0.65 -4.65 -5.32
CA CYS A 16 -0.15 -3.28 -5.17
C CYS A 16 0.42 -2.70 -6.47
N HIS A 17 0.32 -3.43 -7.58
CA HIS A 17 0.79 -3.03 -8.91
C HIS A 17 2.24 -2.50 -8.93
N GLY A 18 3.11 -3.04 -8.08
CA GLY A 18 4.54 -2.66 -8.05
C GLY A 18 4.93 -1.63 -6.99
N SER A 19 3.97 -0.97 -6.33
CA SER A 19 4.26 0.07 -5.34
C SER A 19 4.81 -0.48 -4.01
N GLY A 20 4.50 -1.74 -3.69
CA GLY A 20 4.81 -2.35 -2.39
C GLY A 20 3.88 -1.94 -1.25
N LYS A 21 2.99 -0.97 -1.48
CA LYS A 21 2.11 -0.36 -0.48
C LYS A 21 0.81 0.11 -1.10
N TYR A 22 -0.23 0.26 -0.31
CA TYR A 22 -1.47 0.86 -0.77
C TYR A 22 -2.00 1.82 0.28
N GLU A 23 -2.77 2.80 -0.17
CA GLU A 23 -3.42 3.75 0.70
C GLU A 23 -4.70 3.11 1.23
N GLU A 24 -4.84 3.04 2.55
CA GLU A 24 -6.09 2.70 3.22
C GLU A 24 -6.65 3.97 3.87
N TYR A 25 -7.95 3.97 4.09
CA TYR A 25 -8.70 5.05 4.72
C TYR A 25 -9.41 4.50 5.95
N ASP A 26 -9.24 5.16 7.09
CA ASP A 26 -9.92 4.80 8.34
C ASP A 26 -11.26 5.53 8.45
N ASP A 27 -12.35 4.84 8.07
CA ASP A 27 -13.72 5.36 8.11
C ASP A 27 -14.16 5.78 9.53
N HIS A 28 -13.73 5.03 10.55
CA HIS A 28 -14.14 5.32 11.93
C HIS A 28 -13.46 6.59 12.43
N LYS A 29 -12.15 6.70 12.21
CA LYS A 29 -11.40 7.90 12.57
C LYS A 29 -11.90 9.11 11.77
N ALA A 30 -12.24 8.91 10.50
CA ALA A 30 -12.78 9.95 9.64
C ALA A 30 -14.08 10.56 10.14
N ASN A 31 -15.04 9.72 10.54
CA ASN A 31 -16.31 10.22 11.08
C ASN A 31 -16.11 11.05 12.35
N MET A 32 -15.23 10.62 13.25
CA MET A 32 -14.94 11.39 14.47
C MET A 32 -14.29 12.75 14.17
N ILE A 33 -13.35 12.78 13.22
CA ILE A 33 -12.64 14.01 12.84
C ILE A 33 -13.58 14.95 12.06
N GLY A 34 -14.42 14.41 11.17
CA GLY A 34 -15.41 15.18 10.42
C GLY A 34 -16.40 15.90 11.33
N GLU A 35 -16.96 15.18 12.31
CA GLU A 35 -17.84 15.79 13.32
C GLU A 35 -17.13 16.87 14.14
N HIS A 36 -15.87 16.65 14.51
CA HIS A 36 -15.08 17.63 15.26
C HIS A 36 -14.86 18.91 14.45
N TYR A 37 -14.42 18.79 13.19
CA TYR A 37 -14.16 19.94 12.34
C TYR A 37 -15.41 20.72 11.96
N GLN A 38 -16.54 20.05 11.73
CA GLN A 38 -17.82 20.71 11.49
C GLN A 38 -18.28 21.53 12.71
N ARG A 39 -18.11 20.99 13.93
CA ARG A 39 -18.52 21.67 15.17
C ARG A 39 -17.56 22.79 15.60
N ALA A 40 -16.25 22.59 15.46
CA ALA A 40 -15.25 23.51 15.98
C ALA A 40 -15.00 24.71 15.06
N ASN A 41 -15.03 24.51 13.74
CA ASN A 41 -14.53 25.52 12.80
C ASN A 41 -15.63 26.17 11.93
N HIS A 42 -16.90 25.76 12.05
CA HIS A 42 -17.98 26.13 11.12
C HIS A 42 -17.56 26.04 9.65
N ALA A 43 -16.64 25.10 9.36
CA ALA A 43 -15.93 25.06 8.10
C ALA A 43 -16.83 24.50 7.00
N ASN A 44 -16.63 24.98 5.78
CA ASN A 44 -17.28 24.45 4.58
C ASN A 44 -17.09 22.93 4.52
N GLU A 45 -18.19 22.19 4.37
CA GLU A 45 -18.23 20.73 4.40
C GLU A 45 -17.21 20.08 3.45
N THR A 46 -17.03 20.64 2.25
CA THR A 46 -16.04 20.16 1.28
C THR A 46 -14.60 20.30 1.79
N ALA A 47 -14.29 21.38 2.49
CA ALA A 47 -12.96 21.59 3.07
C ALA A 47 -12.72 20.64 4.26
N VAL A 48 -13.75 20.38 5.07
CA VAL A 48 -13.69 19.42 6.18
C VAL A 48 -13.39 18.03 5.66
N TRP A 49 -14.13 17.53 4.67
CA TRP A 49 -13.89 16.19 4.13
C TRP A 49 -12.53 16.04 3.49
N LYS A 50 -11.98 17.10 2.88
CA LYS A 50 -10.61 17.07 2.36
C LYS A 50 -9.58 16.88 3.48
N MET A 51 -9.70 17.65 4.58
CA MET A 51 -8.80 17.52 5.74
C MET A 51 -8.95 16.16 6.42
N VAL A 52 -10.19 15.67 6.54
CA VAL A 52 -10.49 14.33 7.07
C VAL A 52 -9.74 13.27 6.27
N VAL A 53 -9.84 13.30 4.95
CA VAL A 53 -9.13 12.36 4.06
C VAL A 53 -7.62 12.45 4.23
N GLU A 54 -7.05 13.65 4.27
CA GLU A 54 -5.62 13.82 4.47
C GLU A 54 -5.13 13.28 5.83
N GLU A 55 -5.95 13.36 6.88
CA GLU A 55 -5.59 12.91 8.25
C GLU A 55 -5.87 11.43 8.55
N THR A 56 -6.73 10.80 7.75
CA THR A 56 -7.17 9.40 7.95
C THR A 56 -6.67 8.47 6.87
N SER A 57 -6.16 8.99 5.76
CA SER A 57 -5.36 8.23 4.81
C SER A 57 -4.05 7.79 5.46
N TYR A 58 -3.71 6.51 5.28
CA TYR A 58 -2.41 6.00 5.67
C TYR A 58 -1.89 4.97 4.68
N LEU A 59 -0.57 4.90 4.56
CA LEU A 59 0.08 3.90 3.74
C LEU A 59 0.22 2.60 4.52
N LYS A 60 -0.31 1.53 3.95
CA LYS A 60 -0.17 0.18 4.48
C LYS A 60 0.74 -0.64 3.59
N GLU A 61 1.60 -1.43 4.22
CA GLU A 61 2.46 -2.35 3.49
C GLU A 61 1.63 -3.45 2.81
N CYS A 62 1.96 -3.74 1.55
CA CYS A 62 1.30 -4.80 0.83
C CYS A 62 1.68 -6.17 1.42
N THR A 63 0.73 -6.81 2.09
CA THR A 63 0.92 -8.12 2.75
C THR A 63 1.36 -9.21 1.77
N LYS A 64 0.92 -9.13 0.50
CA LYS A 64 1.24 -10.13 -0.54
C LYS A 64 2.70 -10.10 -0.97
N CYS A 65 3.31 -8.91 -1.11
CA CYS A 65 4.71 -8.76 -1.51
C CYS A 65 5.64 -8.31 -0.38
N ARG A 66 5.10 -8.07 0.83
CA ARG A 66 5.80 -7.58 2.01
C ARG A 66 6.65 -6.34 1.70
N GLY A 67 6.04 -5.32 1.11
CA GLY A 67 6.72 -4.07 0.76
C GLY A 67 7.56 -4.08 -0.52
N ASN A 68 7.85 -5.24 -1.11
CA ASN A 68 8.81 -5.33 -2.22
C ASN A 68 8.25 -4.90 -3.59
N GLY A 69 6.93 -4.77 -3.72
CA GLY A 69 6.26 -4.49 -4.98
C GLY A 69 6.24 -5.66 -5.99
N HIS A 70 7.02 -6.70 -5.73
CA HIS A 70 7.18 -7.86 -6.62
C HIS A 70 7.02 -9.16 -5.85
N VAL A 71 6.61 -10.21 -6.56
CA VAL A 71 6.47 -11.57 -6.02
C VAL A 71 7.22 -12.54 -6.91
N LEU A 72 7.78 -13.61 -6.33
CA LEU A 72 8.39 -14.68 -7.11
C LEU A 72 7.35 -15.28 -8.07
N ASN A 73 7.74 -15.45 -9.33
CA ASN A 73 7.00 -16.29 -10.27
C ASN A 73 7.30 -17.77 -10.00
N ASP A 74 6.73 -18.68 -10.80
CA ASP A 74 6.83 -20.11 -10.51
C ASP A 74 8.27 -20.63 -10.63
N GLU A 75 9.06 -20.11 -11.57
CA GLU A 75 10.49 -20.40 -11.68
C GLU A 75 11.26 -19.89 -10.45
N GLY A 76 10.99 -18.64 -10.05
CA GLY A 76 11.58 -18.03 -8.87
C GLY A 76 11.26 -18.79 -7.57
N LYS A 77 10.02 -19.28 -7.43
CA LYS A 77 9.61 -20.11 -6.28
C LYS A 77 10.37 -21.43 -6.25
N ARG A 78 10.51 -22.11 -7.40
CA ARG A 78 11.27 -23.36 -7.51
C ARG A 78 12.73 -23.16 -7.14
N MET A 79 13.36 -22.11 -7.68
CA MET A 79 14.75 -21.78 -7.33
C MET A 79 14.92 -21.47 -5.85
N TYR A 80 14.02 -20.67 -5.26
CA TYR A 80 14.06 -20.36 -3.84
C TYR A 80 13.92 -21.61 -2.95
N GLN A 81 13.03 -22.53 -3.32
CA GLN A 81 12.88 -23.80 -2.61
C GLN A 81 14.12 -24.70 -2.72
N MET A 82 14.75 -24.76 -3.91
CA MET A 82 16.00 -25.50 -4.09
C MET A 82 17.13 -24.90 -3.24
N LEU A 83 17.30 -23.57 -3.23
CA LEU A 83 18.33 -22.90 -2.44
C LEU A 83 18.15 -23.11 -0.94
N LYS A 84 16.90 -23.15 -0.46
CA LYS A 84 16.59 -23.44 0.94
C LYS A 84 17.03 -24.82 1.42
N GLN A 85 17.25 -25.79 0.53
CA GLN A 85 17.72 -27.11 0.92
C GLN A 85 19.21 -27.14 1.30
N TYR A 86 19.95 -26.07 0.96
CA TYR A 86 21.39 -25.94 1.20
C TYR A 86 21.74 -24.83 2.21
N ALA A 87 20.74 -24.22 2.84
CA ALA A 87 20.88 -23.14 3.83
C ALA A 87 20.47 -23.65 5.22
#